data_AF-A0A7Z9HUD7-F1
#
_entry.id   AF-A0A7Z9HUD7-F1
#
_cell.length_a   1.000
_cell.length_b   1.000
_cell.length_c   1.000
_cell.angle_alpha   90.00
_cell.angle_beta   90.00
_cell.angle_gamma   90.00
#
_symmetry.space_group_name_H-M   'P 1'
#
loop_
_entity.id
_entity.type
_entity.pdbx_description
1 polymer ?
#
loop_
_entity_poly.entity_id
_entity_poly.type
_entity_poly.pdbx_seq_one_letter_code
_entity_poly.pdbx_strand_id
1 'polypeptide(L)'
;MSDDPEIPASLNSLDDTSLAFSYHPAWGFVGVFLGVALLIAVSFAESLSLQDAPGLRIIYAEQGEPIWDDTIPIGVRHVPMSEFSTISDTLESLRESVSPSQAGEYEAIIQAMGIEQTEAIICADLDTETFESLLASGRLPEPGEPEVLSGIYTRLDSFTLHDQQFEVVGRITSSAAGLHFAYLLPREASMESAFFTHPDATVGWLDLDARDEIQALDPSQGELKNLNLASNQIPAKPAIAIASMLGLTIVAFFGMLAHLSTFRILHSGRCGPLRPALRVFLQHSKLVLGMHVLLYGTFFGTMIFSYTRPVAQMWMNNFIVSQFEQGSVAHIGEAYASGSISRAAWATFFNNFVLQTLLMTVLVSLLLPMIGILKTMLSFSLVGFGMVPSWAGMTGLYTFHSITLTLEFEAYIFACICVAYFWGNLVVGAINKDFSEHFRRSSYTLLSGTLLAGIMLAFAGIYEAVTLILARS
;
A
#
# COMPACT_ATOMS: atom_id res chain seq x y z
N MET A 1 5.25 -52.07 18.37
CA MET A 1 6.70 -51.85 18.53
C MET A 1 7.06 -50.74 17.57
N SER A 2 7.18 -49.51 18.08
CA SER A 2 7.61 -48.36 17.30
C SER A 2 9.11 -48.21 17.51
N ASP A 3 9.89 -48.77 16.60
CA ASP A 3 11.33 -48.52 16.52
C ASP A 3 11.51 -47.08 16.01
N ASP A 4 11.42 -46.11 16.92
CA ASP A 4 11.90 -44.77 16.65
C ASP A 4 13.43 -44.90 16.51
N PRO A 5 14.01 -44.59 15.33
CA PRO A 5 15.44 -44.74 15.12
C PRO A 5 16.20 -43.87 16.12
N GLU A 6 17.10 -44.49 16.90
CA GLU A 6 18.03 -43.80 17.79
C GLU A 6 18.76 -42.71 17.00
N ILE A 7 18.47 -41.45 17.32
CA ILE A 7 19.15 -40.31 16.71
C ILE A 7 20.62 -40.37 17.17
N PRO A 8 21.59 -40.47 16.26
CA PRO A 8 23.00 -40.61 16.63
C PRO A 8 23.47 -39.41 17.45
N ALA A 9 24.11 -39.70 18.59
CA ALA A 9 24.60 -38.73 19.57
C ALA A 9 25.66 -37.73 19.04
N SER A 10 26.12 -37.90 17.79
CA SER A 10 27.13 -37.07 17.14
C SER A 10 26.60 -35.75 16.55
N LEU A 11 25.29 -35.47 16.61
CA LEU A 11 24.71 -34.19 16.19
C LEU A 11 24.72 -33.12 17.30
N ASN A 12 25.21 -33.42 18.51
CA ASN A 12 25.26 -32.49 19.64
C ASN A 12 26.50 -31.57 19.66
N SER A 13 27.40 -31.64 18.67
CA SER A 13 28.63 -30.82 18.66
C SER A 13 28.55 -29.56 17.78
N LEU A 14 27.35 -29.18 17.32
CA LEU A 14 27.09 -27.91 16.64
C LEU A 14 26.40 -26.87 17.56
N ASP A 15 26.43 -27.10 18.87
CA ASP A 15 25.79 -26.26 19.90
C ASP A 15 26.53 -24.94 20.23
N ASP A 16 27.73 -24.70 19.69
CA ASP A 16 28.55 -23.52 20.03
C ASP A 16 28.23 -22.26 19.20
N THR A 17 27.17 -22.29 18.39
CA THR A 17 26.53 -21.05 17.90
C THR A 17 25.36 -20.62 18.79
N SER A 18 25.50 -20.89 20.10
CA SER A 18 24.68 -20.39 21.21
C SER A 18 24.71 -18.87 21.42
N LEU A 19 25.00 -18.08 20.36
CA LEU A 19 24.53 -16.71 20.26
C LEU A 19 22.99 -16.65 20.06
N ALA A 20 22.33 -17.81 19.93
CA ALA A 20 20.94 -17.95 19.53
C ALA A 20 19.92 -17.70 20.67
N PHE A 21 19.84 -16.47 21.13
CA PHE A 21 18.68 -15.88 21.81
C PHE A 21 18.09 -16.69 22.99
N SER A 22 18.71 -16.61 24.17
CA SER A 22 18.06 -16.86 25.48
C SER A 22 17.06 -15.73 25.82
N TYR A 23 16.24 -15.35 24.85
CA TYR A 23 15.23 -14.32 25.02
C TYR A 23 13.98 -14.98 25.59
N HIS A 24 13.50 -14.40 26.69
CA HIS A 24 12.20 -14.73 27.24
C HIS A 24 11.12 -14.54 26.16
N PRO A 25 10.19 -15.50 25.97
CA PRO A 25 9.11 -15.41 24.96
C PRO A 25 8.33 -14.10 24.96
N ALA A 26 8.23 -13.45 26.12
CA ALA A 26 7.54 -12.17 26.28
C ALA A 26 8.17 -11.01 25.49
N TRP A 27 9.46 -11.04 25.17
CA TRP A 27 10.13 -9.91 24.50
C TRP A 27 9.58 -9.63 23.10
N GLY A 28 9.16 -10.66 22.36
CA GLY A 28 8.49 -10.48 21.07
C GLY A 28 7.19 -9.69 21.23
N PHE A 29 6.34 -10.09 22.19
CA PHE A 29 5.08 -9.40 22.45
C PHE A 29 5.27 -7.98 22.97
N VAL A 30 6.24 -7.76 23.87
CA VAL A 30 6.58 -6.42 24.38
C VAL A 30 7.03 -5.51 23.23
N GLY A 31 7.88 -6.00 22.34
CA GLY A 31 8.34 -5.20 21.19
C GLY A 31 7.24 -4.89 20.18
N VAL A 32 6.33 -5.83 19.92
CA VAL A 32 5.12 -5.56 19.11
C VAL A 32 4.30 -4.44 19.75
N PHE A 33 4.05 -4.52 21.06
CA PHE A 33 3.33 -3.48 21.79
C PHE A 33 4.02 -2.11 21.70
N LEU A 34 5.35 -2.05 21.84
CA LEU A 34 6.11 -0.81 21.69
C LEU A 34 6.01 -0.23 20.27
N GLY A 35 6.06 -1.08 19.24
CA GLY A 35 5.89 -0.65 17.84
C GLY A 35 4.50 -0.08 17.58
N VAL A 36 3.44 -0.72 18.09
CA VAL A 36 2.06 -0.22 18.00
C VAL A 36 1.89 1.08 18.81
N ALA A 37 2.45 1.16 20.01
CA ALA A 37 2.41 2.38 20.82
C ALA A 37 3.11 3.56 20.13
N LEU A 38 4.22 3.30 19.41
CA LEU A 38 4.86 4.30 18.57
C LEU A 38 3.94 4.76 17.43
N LEU A 39 3.27 3.84 16.72
CA LEU A 39 2.31 4.20 15.67
C LEU A 39 1.16 5.07 16.21
N ILE A 40 0.62 4.74 17.39
CA ILE A 40 -0.41 5.55 18.07
C ILE A 40 0.11 6.96 18.38
N ALA A 41 1.31 7.06 18.98
CA ALA A 41 1.90 8.34 19.31
C ALA A 41 2.17 9.20 18.07
N VAL A 42 2.65 8.58 16.98
CA VAL A 42 2.89 9.26 15.70
C VAL A 42 1.58 9.70 15.07
N SER A 43 0.53 8.88 15.12
CA SER A 43 -0.81 9.24 14.64
C SER A 43 -1.40 10.41 15.41
N PHE A 44 -1.22 10.46 16.73
CA PHE A 44 -1.66 11.60 17.55
C PHE A 44 -0.88 12.88 17.21
N ALA A 45 0.44 12.77 17.06
CA ALA A 45 1.28 13.89 16.64
C ALA A 45 0.89 14.40 15.24
N GLU A 46 0.57 13.49 14.31
CA GLU A 46 0.06 13.83 12.99
C GLU A 46 -1.25 14.61 13.08
N SER A 47 -2.23 14.07 13.81
CA SER A 47 -3.53 14.71 14.01
C SER A 47 -3.41 16.13 14.57
N LEU A 48 -2.57 16.33 15.58
CA LEU A 48 -2.30 17.68 16.12
C LEU A 48 -1.67 18.59 15.06
N SER A 49 -0.75 18.05 14.27
CA SER A 49 -0.03 18.82 13.25
C SER A 49 -0.89 19.23 12.04
N LEU A 50 -2.04 18.57 11.86
CA LEU A 50 -3.03 18.86 10.82
C LEU A 50 -4.11 19.84 11.28
N GLN A 51 -4.31 20.08 12.58
CA GLN A 51 -5.36 20.99 13.07
C GLN A 51 -5.14 22.43 12.60
N ASP A 52 -3.89 22.85 12.47
CA ASP A 52 -3.52 24.24 12.12
C ASP A 52 -2.98 24.39 10.70
N ALA A 53 -3.11 23.37 9.84
CA ALA A 53 -2.51 23.39 8.52
C ALA A 53 -3.37 24.23 7.55
N PRO A 54 -2.86 25.35 6.99
CA PRO A 54 -3.64 26.22 6.09
C PRO A 54 -3.93 25.51 4.77
N GLY A 55 -5.15 25.67 4.24
CA GLY A 55 -5.56 25.05 2.97
C GLY A 55 -5.90 23.56 3.07
N LEU A 56 -5.84 22.98 4.27
CA LEU A 56 -6.23 21.59 4.52
C LEU A 56 -7.73 21.33 4.22
N ARG A 57 -8.49 22.41 4.08
CA ARG A 57 -9.92 22.43 3.84
C ARG A 57 -10.30 22.82 2.42
N ILE A 58 -9.31 22.97 1.54
CA ILE A 58 -9.56 23.28 0.14
C ILE A 58 -10.10 22.05 -0.57
N ILE A 59 -11.29 22.15 -1.14
CA ILE A 59 -11.89 21.18 -2.06
C ILE A 59 -12.35 21.93 -3.30
N TYR A 60 -12.26 21.27 -4.44
CA TYR A 60 -12.89 21.76 -5.66
C TYR A 60 -13.61 20.64 -6.41
N ALA A 61 -14.61 21.02 -7.17
CA ALA A 61 -15.27 20.18 -8.16
C ALA A 61 -15.06 20.81 -9.53
N GLU A 62 -14.67 20.01 -10.52
CA GLU A 62 -14.47 20.49 -11.90
C GLU A 62 -15.80 20.77 -12.61
N GLN A 63 -16.88 20.16 -12.13
CA GLN A 63 -18.23 20.26 -12.68
C GLN A 63 -19.26 20.11 -11.56
N GLY A 64 -20.46 20.64 -11.83
CA GLY A 64 -21.62 20.51 -10.95
C GLY A 64 -22.05 21.84 -10.33
N GLU A 65 -23.22 21.83 -9.71
CA GLU A 65 -23.70 22.99 -8.96
C GLU A 65 -22.91 23.11 -7.64
N PRO A 66 -22.61 24.34 -7.19
CA PRO A 66 -22.13 24.60 -5.84
C PRO A 66 -22.95 23.88 -4.78
N ILE A 67 -22.26 23.18 -3.87
CA ILE A 67 -22.90 22.57 -2.70
C ILE A 67 -23.16 23.65 -1.62
N TRP A 68 -22.30 24.67 -1.57
CA TRP A 68 -22.31 25.72 -0.54
C TRP A 68 -22.43 27.12 -1.14
N ASP A 69 -22.98 28.04 -0.35
CA ASP A 69 -23.27 29.41 -0.78
C ASP A 69 -21.98 30.24 -1.00
N ASP A 70 -20.91 29.93 -0.25
CA ASP A 70 -19.65 30.69 -0.23
C ASP A 70 -18.58 30.13 -1.17
N THR A 71 -18.97 29.27 -2.13
CA THR A 71 -18.02 28.72 -3.11
C THR A 71 -17.60 29.74 -4.16
N ILE A 72 -16.38 29.57 -4.66
CA ILE A 72 -15.76 30.42 -5.66
C ILE A 72 -15.91 29.73 -7.02
N PRO A 73 -16.52 30.36 -8.03
CA PRO A 73 -16.61 29.77 -9.37
C PRO A 73 -15.21 29.66 -9.98
N ILE A 74 -14.91 28.49 -10.53
CA ILE A 74 -13.60 28.21 -11.16
C ILE A 74 -13.77 27.77 -12.61
N GLY A 75 -12.80 28.15 -13.43
CA GLY A 75 -12.62 27.61 -14.77
C GLY A 75 -11.49 26.59 -14.74
N VAL A 76 -11.77 25.36 -15.16
CA VAL A 76 -10.79 24.26 -15.12
C VAL A 76 -10.46 23.78 -16.51
N ARG A 77 -9.15 23.60 -16.75
CA ARG A 77 -8.61 22.99 -17.97
C ARG A 77 -7.49 22.02 -17.67
N HIS A 78 -7.45 20.92 -18.39
CA HIS A 78 -6.37 19.95 -18.23
C HIS A 78 -5.18 20.27 -19.12
N VAL A 79 -3.99 20.11 -18.58
CA VAL A 79 -2.75 20.14 -19.37
C VAL A 79 -2.78 18.97 -20.37
N PRO A 80 -2.52 19.20 -21.67
CA PRO A 80 -2.55 18.13 -22.67
C PRO A 80 -1.52 17.03 -22.36
N MET A 81 -1.85 15.77 -22.65
CA MET A 81 -0.93 14.63 -22.46
C MET A 81 0.39 14.80 -23.25
N SER A 82 0.35 15.52 -24.37
CA SER A 82 1.53 15.82 -25.19
C SER A 82 2.61 16.61 -24.45
N GLU A 83 2.26 17.34 -23.39
CA GLU A 83 3.24 18.04 -22.54
C GLU A 83 4.01 17.08 -21.62
N PHE A 84 3.52 15.86 -21.42
CA PHE A 84 4.15 14.81 -20.61
C PHE A 84 4.86 13.77 -21.50
N SER A 85 5.79 14.23 -22.35
CA SER A 85 6.46 13.41 -23.37
C SER A 85 6.91 12.02 -22.88
N THR A 86 7.59 11.95 -21.74
CA THR A 86 8.06 10.66 -21.19
C THR A 86 6.91 9.67 -20.92
N ILE A 87 5.77 10.16 -20.42
CA ILE A 87 4.61 9.32 -20.12
C ILE A 87 3.87 8.98 -21.41
N SER A 88 3.64 9.97 -22.28
CA SER A 88 3.01 9.77 -23.58
C SER A 88 3.76 8.73 -24.41
N ASP A 89 5.08 8.88 -24.57
CA ASP A 89 5.94 7.96 -25.33
C ASP A 89 5.93 6.55 -24.70
N THR A 90 5.91 6.46 -23.37
CA THR A 90 5.87 5.18 -22.67
C THR A 90 4.53 4.47 -22.87
N LEU A 91 3.41 5.21 -22.78
CA LEU A 91 2.07 4.67 -23.01
C LEU A 91 1.88 4.26 -24.47
N GLU A 92 2.36 5.07 -25.42
CA GLU A 92 2.32 4.74 -26.84
C GLU A 92 3.16 3.48 -27.13
N SER A 93 4.40 3.43 -26.64
CA SER A 93 5.24 2.23 -26.77
C SER A 93 4.61 0.99 -26.15
N LEU A 94 3.94 1.14 -24.99
CA LEU A 94 3.22 0.05 -24.36
C LEU A 94 2.07 -0.41 -25.24
N ARG A 95 1.23 0.50 -25.74
CA ARG A 95 0.10 0.22 -26.64
C ARG A 95 0.54 -0.48 -27.92
N GLU A 96 1.65 -0.07 -28.51
CA GLU A 96 2.22 -0.70 -29.70
C GLU A 96 2.78 -2.11 -29.43
N SER A 97 3.29 -2.36 -28.21
CA SER A 97 3.88 -3.66 -27.85
C SER A 97 2.84 -4.73 -27.51
N VAL A 98 1.59 -4.33 -27.22
CA VAL A 98 0.54 -5.22 -26.72
C VAL A 98 -0.23 -5.85 -27.88
N SER A 99 -0.49 -7.17 -27.76
CA SER A 99 -1.28 -7.88 -28.79
C SER A 99 -2.73 -7.35 -28.85
N PRO A 100 -3.39 -7.33 -30.03
CA PRO A 100 -4.77 -6.84 -30.15
C PRO A 100 -5.77 -7.52 -29.21
N SER A 101 -5.54 -8.79 -28.84
CA SER A 101 -6.37 -9.53 -27.89
C SER A 101 -6.25 -9.06 -26.44
N GLN A 102 -5.16 -8.37 -26.09
CA GLN A 102 -4.88 -7.89 -24.74
C GLN A 102 -5.08 -6.38 -24.60
N ALA A 103 -5.22 -5.64 -25.69
CA ALA A 103 -5.33 -4.17 -25.69
C ALA A 103 -6.40 -3.65 -24.70
N GLY A 104 -7.59 -4.28 -24.68
CA GLY A 104 -8.66 -3.86 -23.76
C GLY A 104 -8.33 -4.05 -22.27
N GLU A 105 -7.57 -5.09 -21.92
CA GLU A 105 -7.12 -5.30 -20.53
C GLU A 105 -6.07 -4.25 -20.12
N TYR A 106 -5.14 -3.94 -21.02
CA TYR A 106 -4.12 -2.91 -20.78
C TYR A 106 -4.73 -1.52 -20.66
N GLU A 107 -5.69 -1.15 -21.50
CA GLU A 107 -6.40 0.13 -21.37
C GLU A 107 -7.16 0.22 -20.05
N ALA A 108 -7.80 -0.88 -19.61
CA ALA A 108 -8.46 -0.92 -18.31
C ALA A 108 -7.45 -0.71 -17.15
N ILE A 109 -6.23 -1.24 -17.26
CA ILE A 109 -5.16 -1.02 -16.26
C ILE A 109 -4.68 0.43 -16.30
N ILE A 110 -4.43 1.00 -17.49
CA ILE A 110 -4.00 2.41 -17.65
C ILE A 110 -5.03 3.35 -17.02
N GLN A 111 -6.31 3.12 -17.32
CA GLN A 111 -7.42 3.88 -16.76
C GLN A 111 -7.52 3.70 -15.24
N ALA A 112 -7.44 2.46 -14.74
CA ALA A 112 -7.49 2.15 -13.31
C ALA A 112 -6.34 2.77 -12.52
N MET A 113 -5.15 2.86 -13.11
CA MET A 113 -4.01 3.55 -12.49
C MET A 113 -4.16 5.07 -12.51
N GLY A 114 -5.00 5.61 -13.40
CA GLY A 114 -5.14 7.05 -13.60
C GLY A 114 -3.87 7.70 -14.16
N ILE A 115 -3.02 6.95 -14.88
CA ILE A 115 -1.77 7.49 -15.46
C ILE A 115 -2.09 8.62 -16.44
N GLU A 116 -3.21 8.50 -17.14
CA GLU A 116 -3.65 9.48 -18.13
C GLU A 116 -4.37 10.70 -17.53
N GLN A 117 -4.65 10.70 -16.23
CA GLN A 117 -5.15 11.89 -15.56
C GLN A 117 -4.04 12.94 -15.54
N THR A 118 -4.21 13.97 -16.36
CA THR A 118 -3.27 15.08 -16.45
C THR A 118 -3.59 16.15 -15.42
N GLU A 119 -2.58 16.95 -15.11
CA GLU A 119 -2.70 18.05 -14.16
C GLU A 119 -3.72 19.07 -14.65
N ALA A 120 -4.48 19.63 -13.72
CA ALA A 120 -5.50 20.63 -14.02
C ALA A 120 -4.93 22.03 -13.79
N ILE A 121 -5.43 23.01 -14.54
CA ILE A 121 -5.20 24.42 -14.34
C ILE A 121 -6.53 25.00 -13.87
N ILE A 122 -6.52 25.57 -12.67
CA ILE A 122 -7.67 26.11 -11.98
C ILE A 122 -7.55 27.63 -12.03
N CYS A 123 -8.43 28.27 -12.81
CA CYS A 123 -8.58 29.71 -12.88
C CYS A 123 -9.63 30.16 -11.86
N ALA A 124 -9.21 30.88 -10.82
CA ALA A 124 -10.07 31.24 -9.69
C ALA A 124 -9.93 32.73 -9.33
N ASP A 125 -11.04 33.34 -8.94
CA ASP A 125 -11.09 34.72 -8.44
C ASP A 125 -10.80 34.73 -6.93
N LEU A 126 -9.52 34.59 -6.58
CA LEU A 126 -9.05 34.66 -5.19
C LEU A 126 -8.39 36.02 -4.95
N ASP A 127 -8.59 36.56 -3.75
CA ASP A 127 -7.88 37.77 -3.35
C ASP A 127 -6.37 37.51 -3.14
N THR A 128 -5.59 38.59 -3.15
CA THR A 128 -4.13 38.52 -3.02
C THR A 128 -3.71 37.89 -1.69
N GLU A 129 -4.42 38.15 -0.59
CA GLU A 129 -4.11 37.60 0.74
C GLU A 129 -4.25 36.07 0.76
N THR A 130 -5.29 35.55 0.12
CA THR A 130 -5.52 34.12 -0.06
C THR A 130 -4.39 33.51 -0.89
N PHE A 131 -4.03 34.12 -2.01
CA PHE A 131 -2.89 33.67 -2.83
C PHE A 131 -1.57 33.67 -2.04
N GLU A 132 -1.29 34.71 -1.27
CA GLU A 132 -0.10 34.78 -0.40
C GLU A 132 -0.10 33.69 0.65
N SER A 133 -1.26 33.37 1.25
CA SER A 133 -1.39 32.32 2.25
C SER A 133 -1.10 30.91 1.70
N LEU A 134 -1.31 30.71 0.39
CA LEU A 134 -1.05 29.46 -0.30
C LEU A 134 0.38 29.35 -0.82
N LEU A 135 1.14 30.45 -0.91
CA LEU A 135 2.48 30.47 -1.48
C LEU A 135 3.51 29.87 -0.52
N ALA A 136 4.15 28.76 -0.92
CA ALA A 136 5.25 28.15 -0.19
C ALA A 136 6.63 28.68 -0.62
N SER A 137 6.80 28.97 -1.91
CA SER A 137 8.06 29.44 -2.48
C SER A 137 7.83 30.13 -3.83
N GLY A 138 8.74 31.03 -4.21
CA GLY A 138 8.68 31.77 -5.47
C GLY A 138 8.00 33.13 -5.29
N ARG A 139 7.19 33.52 -6.26
CA ARG A 139 6.37 34.75 -6.23
C ARG A 139 4.95 34.45 -6.68
N LEU A 140 4.05 35.43 -6.48
CA LEU A 140 2.72 35.37 -7.07
C LEU A 140 2.77 35.56 -8.59
N PRO A 141 1.81 34.97 -9.33
CA PRO A 141 1.59 35.27 -10.74
C PRO A 141 1.29 36.75 -10.97
N GLU A 142 1.86 37.32 -12.02
CA GLU A 142 1.51 38.67 -12.46
C GLU A 142 0.10 38.66 -13.09
N PRO A 143 -0.81 39.57 -12.67
CA PRO A 143 -2.16 39.64 -13.22
C PRO A 143 -2.19 39.75 -14.75
N GLY A 144 -2.85 38.79 -15.39
CA GLY A 144 -3.11 38.76 -16.83
C GLY A 144 -2.01 38.09 -17.65
N GLU A 145 -0.86 37.80 -17.03
CA GLU A 145 0.22 37.02 -17.63
C GLU A 145 -0.06 35.51 -17.48
N PRO A 146 0.45 34.65 -18.39
CA PRO A 146 0.30 33.19 -18.30
C PRO A 146 1.23 32.60 -17.25
N GLU A 147 1.07 33.03 -16.01
CA GLU A 147 1.87 32.59 -14.88
C GLU A 147 1.00 31.82 -13.89
N VAL A 148 1.52 30.74 -13.33
CA VAL A 148 0.75 29.88 -12.41
C VAL A 148 1.54 29.55 -11.16
N LEU A 149 0.81 29.30 -10.07
CA LEU A 149 1.35 28.61 -8.91
C LEU A 149 1.16 27.11 -9.09
N SER A 150 2.20 26.31 -8.86
CA SER A 150 2.11 24.87 -9.03
C SER A 150 1.90 24.12 -7.72
N GLY A 151 1.05 23.10 -7.74
CA GLY A 151 0.93 22.13 -6.66
C GLY A 151 2.25 21.41 -6.38
N ILE A 152 2.35 20.74 -5.22
CA ILE A 152 3.58 20.04 -4.84
C ILE A 152 3.90 18.84 -5.75
N TYR A 153 2.91 18.26 -6.43
CA TYR A 153 3.06 17.08 -7.29
C TYR A 153 2.83 17.34 -8.77
N THR A 154 2.65 18.60 -9.18
CA THR A 154 2.69 18.96 -10.60
C THR A 154 4.09 18.68 -11.17
N ARG A 155 4.16 18.13 -12.38
CA ARG A 155 5.40 17.61 -12.97
C ARG A 155 6.12 18.61 -13.86
N LEU A 156 5.43 19.64 -14.36
CA LEU A 156 5.99 20.57 -15.33
C LEU A 156 6.30 21.93 -14.68
N ASP A 157 7.44 22.53 -15.06
CA ASP A 157 7.81 23.90 -14.69
C ASP A 157 7.31 24.93 -15.73
N SER A 158 6.92 24.46 -16.92
CA SER A 158 6.20 25.23 -17.94
C SER A 158 5.45 24.28 -18.86
N PHE A 159 4.38 24.73 -19.50
CA PHE A 159 3.59 23.93 -20.44
C PHE A 159 2.86 24.83 -21.43
N THR A 160 2.43 24.27 -22.56
CA THR A 160 1.66 24.99 -23.58
C THR A 160 0.19 24.60 -23.55
N LEU A 161 -0.67 25.60 -23.63
CA LEU A 161 -2.12 25.43 -23.70
C LEU A 161 -2.68 26.36 -24.79
N HIS A 162 -3.11 25.79 -25.92
CA HIS A 162 -3.60 26.54 -27.10
C HIS A 162 -2.67 27.68 -27.54
N ASP A 163 -1.42 27.34 -27.86
CA ASP A 163 -0.38 28.27 -28.31
C ASP A 163 0.07 29.32 -27.27
N GLN A 164 -0.48 29.29 -26.06
CA GLN A 164 -0.03 30.10 -24.93
C GLN A 164 0.86 29.26 -24.02
N GLN A 165 2.08 29.74 -23.78
CA GLN A 165 3.00 29.11 -22.84
C GLN A 165 2.75 29.63 -21.43
N PHE A 166 2.51 28.72 -20.50
CA PHE A 166 2.37 29.00 -19.08
C PHE A 166 3.68 28.72 -18.34
N GLU A 167 4.07 29.62 -17.44
CA GLU A 167 5.27 29.49 -16.61
C GLU A 167 4.90 29.29 -15.13
N VAL A 168 5.58 28.36 -14.46
CA VAL A 168 5.45 28.17 -13.02
C VAL A 168 6.35 29.16 -12.29
N VAL A 169 5.75 30.15 -11.63
CA VAL A 169 6.49 31.23 -10.93
C VAL A 169 6.55 31.06 -9.41
N GLY A 170 5.78 30.11 -8.89
CA GLY A 170 5.74 29.78 -7.47
C GLY A 170 5.15 28.40 -7.22
N ARG A 171 5.25 27.94 -5.97
CA ARG A 171 4.70 26.66 -5.53
C ARG A 171 3.74 26.85 -4.36
N ILE A 172 2.67 26.05 -4.39
CA ILE A 172 1.63 26.02 -3.36
C ILE A 172 2.13 25.20 -2.16
N THR A 173 1.72 25.59 -0.95
CA THR A 173 2.00 24.85 0.28
C THR A 173 1.49 23.41 0.23
N SER A 174 2.28 22.48 0.78
CA SER A 174 1.91 21.06 0.92
C SER A 174 0.63 20.84 1.72
N SER A 175 0.18 21.83 2.50
CA SER A 175 -1.05 21.76 3.27
C SER A 175 -2.32 22.03 2.44
N ALA A 176 -2.21 22.57 1.22
CA ALA A 176 -3.34 22.84 0.33
C ALA A 176 -3.78 21.57 -0.41
N ALA A 177 -4.48 20.69 0.29
CA ALA A 177 -4.84 19.34 -0.15
C ALA A 177 -5.35 19.32 -1.60
N GLY A 178 -6.49 19.95 -1.86
CA GLY A 178 -7.13 19.98 -3.17
C GLY A 178 -6.31 20.53 -4.34
N LEU A 179 -5.11 21.09 -4.13
CA LEU A 179 -4.33 21.74 -5.20
C LEU A 179 -3.01 21.01 -5.53
N HIS A 180 -2.74 19.83 -4.98
CA HIS A 180 -1.41 19.19 -5.16
C HIS A 180 -1.06 18.80 -6.59
N PHE A 181 -2.05 18.46 -7.41
CA PHE A 181 -1.90 18.12 -8.82
C PHE A 181 -2.47 19.20 -9.75
N ALA A 182 -2.63 20.42 -9.23
CA ALA A 182 -3.21 21.53 -9.96
C ALA A 182 -2.24 22.71 -10.07
N TYR A 183 -2.38 23.45 -11.14
CA TYR A 183 -1.83 24.78 -11.34
C TYR A 183 -2.91 25.80 -11.00
N LEU A 184 -2.60 26.78 -10.17
CA LEU A 184 -3.54 27.83 -9.77
C LEU A 184 -3.22 29.13 -10.53
N LEU A 185 -4.21 29.65 -11.23
CA LEU A 185 -4.15 30.85 -12.07
C LEU A 185 -5.12 31.92 -11.51
N PRO A 186 -4.68 33.16 -11.25
CA PRO A 186 -5.60 34.24 -10.90
C PRO A 186 -6.58 34.52 -12.03
N ARG A 187 -7.86 34.72 -11.71
CA ARG A 187 -8.86 35.09 -12.70
C ARG A 187 -8.66 36.53 -13.15
N GLU A 188 -8.47 36.69 -14.45
CA GLU A 188 -8.34 37.99 -15.11
C GLU A 188 -9.17 38.02 -16.39
N ALA A 189 -9.56 39.22 -16.81
CA ALA A 189 -10.42 39.40 -17.98
C ALA A 189 -9.80 38.83 -19.27
N SER A 190 -8.46 38.83 -19.38
CA SER A 190 -7.72 38.23 -20.50
C SER A 190 -7.83 36.70 -20.56
N MET A 191 -8.09 36.04 -19.42
CA MET A 191 -8.13 34.57 -19.30
C MET A 191 -9.55 34.01 -19.37
N GLU A 192 -10.59 34.86 -19.27
CA GLU A 192 -11.99 34.43 -19.21
C GLU A 192 -12.38 33.56 -20.41
N SER A 193 -11.98 33.97 -21.63
CA SER A 193 -12.33 33.20 -22.82
C SER A 193 -11.67 31.82 -22.84
N ALA A 194 -10.47 31.70 -22.27
CA ALA A 194 -9.69 30.47 -22.27
C ALA A 194 -10.17 29.45 -21.24
N PHE A 195 -10.75 29.89 -20.12
CA PHE A 195 -11.09 29.03 -18.97
C PHE A 195 -12.58 28.91 -18.66
N PHE A 196 -13.44 29.79 -19.19
CA PHE A 196 -14.88 29.75 -18.88
C PHE A 196 -15.76 29.58 -20.12
N THR A 197 -15.28 29.98 -21.30
CA THR A 197 -16.04 29.87 -22.56
C THR A 197 -15.45 28.90 -23.57
N HIS A 198 -14.23 28.40 -23.32
CA HIS A 198 -13.56 27.48 -24.23
C HIS A 198 -14.30 26.13 -24.28
N PRO A 199 -14.44 25.46 -25.44
CA PRO A 199 -15.11 24.17 -25.55
C PRO A 199 -14.56 23.07 -24.63
N ASP A 200 -13.24 23.05 -24.43
CA ASP A 200 -12.53 22.12 -23.53
C ASP A 200 -12.39 22.63 -22.09
N ALA A 201 -13.03 23.76 -21.76
CA ALA A 201 -13.07 24.24 -20.39
C ALA A 201 -14.28 23.67 -19.66
N THR A 202 -14.09 23.40 -18.38
CA THR A 202 -15.15 23.02 -17.45
C THR A 202 -15.33 24.13 -16.42
N VAL A 203 -16.57 24.39 -16.03
CA VAL A 203 -16.89 25.38 -15.01
C VAL A 203 -17.35 24.62 -13.78
N GLY A 204 -16.63 24.84 -12.70
CA GLY A 204 -16.84 24.18 -11.43
C GLY A 204 -16.84 25.18 -10.28
N TRP A 205 -16.57 24.69 -9.09
CA TRP A 205 -16.51 25.50 -7.89
C TRP A 205 -15.35 25.06 -6.98
N LEU A 206 -14.84 26.01 -6.21
CA LEU A 206 -13.76 25.84 -5.23
C LEU A 206 -14.27 26.36 -3.89
N ASP A 207 -14.03 25.59 -2.85
CA ASP A 207 -14.27 26.01 -1.48
C ASP A 207 -12.95 25.94 -0.71
N LEU A 208 -12.63 26.99 0.05
CA LEU A 208 -11.38 27.08 0.81
C LEU A 208 -11.49 26.50 2.23
N ASP A 209 -12.71 26.27 2.73
CA ASP A 209 -13.01 25.89 4.11
C ASP A 209 -13.95 24.66 4.29
N ALA A 210 -14.32 23.97 3.21
CA ALA A 210 -15.33 22.90 3.15
C ALA A 210 -15.09 21.60 3.96
N ARG A 211 -13.96 21.41 4.66
CA ARG A 211 -13.63 20.07 5.23
C ARG A 211 -14.64 19.55 6.24
N ASP A 212 -15.09 20.42 7.14
CA ASP A 212 -15.99 20.02 8.23
C ASP A 212 -17.36 19.63 7.68
N GLU A 213 -17.74 20.22 6.54
CA GLU A 213 -18.99 19.95 5.83
C GLU A 213 -18.91 18.66 5.02
N ILE A 214 -17.76 18.36 4.38
CA ILE A 214 -17.56 17.06 3.70
C ILE A 214 -17.65 15.88 4.66
N GLN A 215 -17.14 16.02 5.89
CA GLN A 215 -17.27 14.95 6.88
C GLN A 215 -18.72 14.68 7.28
N ALA A 216 -19.59 15.67 7.12
CA ALA A 216 -21.03 15.54 7.36
C ALA A 216 -21.80 14.97 6.15
N LEU A 217 -21.22 15.02 4.95
CA LEU A 217 -21.82 14.44 3.75
C LEU A 217 -21.77 12.91 3.80
N ASP A 218 -22.89 12.28 3.46
CA ASP A 218 -22.98 10.83 3.34
C ASP A 218 -22.24 10.37 2.07
N PRO A 219 -21.20 9.53 2.18
CA PRO A 219 -20.47 8.93 1.03
C PRO A 219 -21.37 8.28 -0.02
N SER A 220 -22.57 7.85 0.36
CA SER A 220 -23.53 7.21 -0.53
C SER A 220 -24.27 8.18 -1.44
N GLN A 221 -24.26 9.49 -1.14
CA GLN A 221 -24.83 10.51 -2.01
C GLN A 221 -23.86 10.75 -3.16
N GLY A 222 -24.26 10.32 -4.36
CA GLY A 222 -23.41 10.28 -5.57
C GLY A 222 -22.78 11.62 -5.97
N GLU A 223 -23.13 12.73 -5.32
CA GLU A 223 -22.51 14.05 -5.45
C GLU A 223 -21.01 14.02 -5.13
N LEU A 224 -20.57 13.16 -4.20
CA LEU A 224 -19.14 13.01 -3.86
C LEU A 224 -18.31 12.36 -4.97
N LYS A 225 -18.93 11.70 -5.97
CA LYS A 225 -18.20 11.07 -7.08
C LYS A 225 -17.54 12.09 -8.01
N ASN A 226 -18.05 13.32 -8.04
CA ASN A 226 -17.52 14.38 -8.88
C ASN A 226 -16.41 15.19 -8.18
N LEU A 227 -16.20 14.96 -6.88
CA LEU A 227 -15.11 15.60 -6.15
C LEU A 227 -13.79 14.93 -6.54
N ASN A 228 -12.77 15.76 -6.81
CA ASN A 228 -11.42 15.25 -6.97
C ASN A 228 -10.84 14.87 -5.60
N LEU A 229 -11.24 13.70 -5.09
CA LEU A 229 -10.79 13.19 -3.80
C LEU A 229 -9.32 12.75 -3.83
N ALA A 230 -8.77 12.46 -5.01
CA ALA A 230 -7.36 12.09 -5.16
C ALA A 230 -6.44 13.26 -4.82
N SER A 231 -6.80 14.49 -5.20
CA SER A 231 -6.09 15.68 -4.73
C SER A 231 -6.22 15.88 -3.22
N ASN A 232 -7.29 15.43 -2.56
CA ASN A 232 -7.48 15.69 -1.13
C ASN A 232 -6.54 14.91 -0.18
N GLN A 233 -5.61 14.12 -0.71
CA GLN A 233 -4.62 13.41 0.10
C GLN A 233 -3.46 14.34 0.49
N ILE A 234 -3.30 14.58 1.79
CA ILE A 234 -2.27 15.50 2.30
C ILE A 234 -0.96 14.75 2.45
N PRO A 235 0.18 15.24 1.92
CA PRO A 235 1.47 14.63 2.16
C PRO A 235 1.74 14.55 3.66
N ALA A 236 2.07 13.35 4.14
CA ALA A 236 2.56 13.18 5.49
C ALA A 236 3.88 13.94 5.65
N LYS A 237 4.07 14.59 6.80
CA LYS A 237 5.37 15.22 7.10
C LYS A 237 6.47 14.15 7.09
N PRO A 238 7.66 14.41 6.53
CA PRO A 238 8.73 13.41 6.43
C PRO A 238 9.05 12.68 7.74
N ALA A 239 9.07 13.40 8.86
CA ALA A 239 9.32 12.81 10.18
C ALA A 239 8.22 11.83 10.61
N ILE A 240 6.96 12.11 10.28
CA ILE A 240 5.80 11.26 10.58
C ILE A 240 5.86 9.99 9.73
N ALA A 241 6.11 10.14 8.43
CA ALA A 241 6.27 9.01 7.52
C ALA A 241 7.41 8.07 7.98
N ILE A 242 8.59 8.62 8.28
CA ILE A 242 9.75 7.85 8.75
C ILE A 242 9.47 7.17 10.09
N ALA A 243 8.88 7.88 11.06
CA ALA A 243 8.54 7.30 12.36
C ALA A 243 7.48 6.19 12.23
N SER A 244 6.54 6.33 11.30
CA SER A 244 5.55 5.30 10.99
C SER A 244 6.18 4.05 10.36
N MET A 245 7.08 4.22 9.38
CA MET A 245 7.84 3.11 8.81
C MET A 245 8.70 2.39 9.86
N LEU A 246 9.30 3.15 10.79
CA LEU A 246 10.04 2.58 11.92
C LEU A 246 9.12 1.79 12.86
N GLY A 247 7.94 2.31 13.18
CA GLY A 247 6.92 1.61 13.97
C GLY A 247 6.53 0.28 13.32
N LEU A 248 6.22 0.28 12.03
CA LEU A 248 5.93 -0.93 11.25
C LEU A 248 7.11 -1.92 11.26
N THR A 249 8.34 -1.43 11.11
CA THR A 249 9.56 -2.26 11.16
C THR A 249 9.73 -2.93 12.53
N ILE A 250 9.47 -2.20 13.61
CA ILE A 250 9.52 -2.73 14.98
C ILE A 250 8.44 -3.80 15.15
N VAL A 251 7.20 -3.54 14.74
CA VAL A 251 6.09 -4.50 14.85
C VAL A 251 6.43 -5.79 14.09
N ALA A 252 6.89 -5.69 12.84
CA ALA A 252 7.28 -6.84 12.03
C ALA A 252 8.45 -7.64 12.65
N PHE A 253 9.53 -6.96 13.05
CA PHE A 253 10.71 -7.62 13.62
C PHE A 253 10.39 -8.34 14.94
N PHE A 254 9.68 -7.69 15.86
CA PHE A 254 9.31 -8.31 17.12
C PHE A 254 8.16 -9.31 16.97
N GLY A 255 7.32 -9.15 15.94
CA GLY A 255 6.32 -10.11 15.51
C GLY A 255 6.94 -11.43 15.09
N MET A 256 7.99 -11.40 14.26
CA MET A 256 8.81 -12.57 13.93
C MET A 256 9.33 -13.26 15.21
N LEU A 257 9.86 -12.50 16.17
CA LEU A 257 10.38 -13.06 17.43
C LEU A 257 9.27 -13.68 18.31
N ALA A 258 8.08 -13.09 18.32
CA ALA A 258 6.91 -13.64 19.01
C ALA A 258 6.46 -14.97 18.37
N HIS A 259 6.46 -15.07 17.05
CA HIS A 259 6.16 -16.31 16.33
C HIS A 259 7.21 -17.39 16.59
N LEU A 260 8.50 -17.05 16.51
CA LEU A 260 9.59 -17.97 16.88
C LEU A 260 9.41 -18.54 18.29
N SER A 261 9.07 -17.68 19.25
CA SER A 261 8.81 -18.08 20.64
C SER A 261 7.60 -19.00 20.74
N THR A 262 6.50 -18.64 20.07
CA THR A 262 5.28 -19.46 20.03
C THR A 262 5.54 -20.83 19.40
N PHE A 263 6.30 -20.88 18.32
CA PHE A 263 6.66 -22.12 17.64
C PHE A 263 7.55 -23.03 18.49
N ARG A 264 8.44 -22.49 19.33
CA ARG A 264 9.20 -23.27 20.31
C ARG A 264 8.29 -23.89 21.36
N ILE A 265 7.34 -23.12 21.88
CA ILE A 265 6.36 -23.61 22.87
C ILE A 265 5.51 -24.71 22.23
N LEU A 266 4.96 -24.47 21.04
CA LEU A 266 4.18 -25.47 20.29
C LEU A 266 5.00 -26.71 19.95
N HIS A 267 6.28 -26.59 19.58
CA HIS A 267 7.13 -27.75 19.31
C HIS A 267 7.43 -28.58 20.57
N SER A 268 7.49 -27.94 21.75
CA SER A 268 7.67 -28.63 23.04
C SER A 268 6.40 -29.38 23.48
N GLY A 269 5.22 -28.84 23.17
CA GLY A 269 3.96 -29.57 23.22
C GLY A 269 3.94 -30.64 22.13
N ARG A 270 3.35 -31.81 22.37
CA ARG A 270 3.26 -32.88 21.37
C ARG A 270 2.27 -32.51 20.24
N CYS A 271 2.52 -31.44 19.50
CA CYS A 271 1.64 -30.84 18.49
C CYS A 271 1.61 -31.67 17.18
N GLY A 272 1.07 -32.89 17.30
CA GLY A 272 0.93 -33.95 16.29
C GLY A 272 1.33 -33.57 14.86
N PRO A 273 0.36 -33.20 14.00
CA PRO A 273 0.59 -32.98 12.57
C PRO A 273 1.41 -31.73 12.24
N LEU A 274 1.62 -30.80 13.18
CA LEU A 274 2.36 -29.54 12.96
C LEU A 274 3.87 -29.69 13.25
N ARG A 275 4.24 -30.75 13.96
CA ARG A 275 5.62 -30.98 14.40
C ARG A 275 6.64 -31.03 13.26
N PRO A 276 6.38 -31.65 12.09
CA PRO A 276 7.34 -31.67 10.99
C PRO A 276 7.75 -30.26 10.52
N ALA A 277 6.79 -29.36 10.31
CA ALA A 277 7.07 -28.00 9.86
C ALA A 277 7.75 -27.16 10.94
N LEU A 278 7.27 -27.24 12.19
CA LEU A 278 7.89 -26.56 13.33
C LEU A 278 9.36 -26.97 13.51
N ARG A 279 9.66 -28.27 13.35
CA ARG A 279 11.04 -28.77 13.42
C ARG A 279 11.92 -28.13 12.35
N VAL A 280 11.44 -28.02 11.11
CA VAL A 280 12.22 -27.41 10.02
C VAL A 280 12.51 -25.94 10.32
N PHE A 281 11.51 -25.19 10.77
CA PHE A 281 11.69 -23.79 11.13
C PHE A 281 12.71 -23.62 12.27
N LEU A 282 12.65 -24.47 13.31
CA LEU A 282 13.56 -24.35 14.45
C LEU A 282 14.98 -24.88 14.19
N GLN A 283 15.15 -25.86 13.30
CA GLN A 283 16.45 -26.47 13.01
C GLN A 283 17.21 -25.78 11.87
N HIS A 284 16.54 -25.02 11.01
CA HIS A 284 17.16 -24.37 9.85
C HIS A 284 17.21 -22.84 9.99
N SER A 285 17.85 -22.34 11.04
CA SER A 285 17.94 -20.90 11.35
C SER A 285 18.43 -20.02 10.19
N LYS A 286 19.39 -20.51 9.39
CA LYS A 286 19.87 -19.79 8.19
C LYS A 286 18.80 -19.63 7.12
N LEU A 287 18.00 -20.67 6.89
CA LEU A 287 16.89 -20.63 5.92
C LEU A 287 15.80 -19.68 6.41
N VAL A 288 15.46 -19.77 7.71
CA VAL A 288 14.49 -18.86 8.35
C VAL A 288 14.96 -17.41 8.21
N LEU A 289 16.16 -17.09 8.70
CA LEU A 289 16.71 -15.73 8.66
C LEU A 289 16.79 -15.22 7.21
N GLY A 290 17.29 -16.05 6.29
CA GLY A 290 17.37 -15.71 4.87
C GLY A 290 16.02 -15.37 4.26
N MET A 291 14.97 -16.13 4.57
CA MET A 291 13.62 -15.86 4.06
C MET A 291 13.02 -14.58 4.65
N HIS A 292 13.24 -14.30 5.93
CA HIS A 292 12.77 -13.06 6.56
C HIS A 292 13.48 -11.84 5.97
N VAL A 293 14.82 -11.89 5.85
CA VAL A 293 15.60 -10.81 5.22
C VAL A 293 15.15 -10.59 3.78
N LEU A 294 14.91 -11.67 3.02
CA LEU A 294 14.43 -11.56 1.65
C LEU A 294 13.05 -10.91 1.57
N LEU A 295 12.06 -11.44 2.29
CA LEU A 295 10.67 -11.02 2.15
C LEU A 295 10.38 -9.69 2.87
N TYR A 296 10.74 -9.54 4.15
CA TYR A 296 10.61 -8.24 4.82
C TYR A 296 11.52 -7.18 4.21
N GLY A 297 12.74 -7.55 3.78
CA GLY A 297 13.62 -6.62 3.07
C GLY A 297 13.02 -6.15 1.75
N THR A 298 12.32 -7.02 1.02
CA THR A 298 11.56 -6.63 -0.17
C THR A 298 10.43 -5.67 0.18
N PHE A 299 9.64 -5.97 1.20
CA PHE A 299 8.53 -5.12 1.66
C PHE A 299 9.01 -3.72 2.12
N PHE A 300 9.95 -3.65 3.06
CA PHE A 300 10.44 -2.35 3.55
C PHE A 300 11.31 -1.63 2.52
N GLY A 301 12.07 -2.34 1.69
CA GLY A 301 12.83 -1.75 0.60
C GLY A 301 11.94 -1.09 -0.45
N THR A 302 10.85 -1.73 -0.83
CA THR A 302 9.86 -1.14 -1.76
C THR A 302 9.06 -0.01 -1.12
N MET A 303 8.77 -0.09 0.18
CA MET A 303 8.17 1.02 0.93
C MET A 303 9.05 2.27 0.92
N ILE A 304 10.36 2.13 1.18
CA ILE A 304 11.33 3.24 1.09
C ILE A 304 11.43 3.77 -0.35
N PHE A 305 11.44 2.90 -1.35
CA PHE A 305 11.47 3.29 -2.76
C PHE A 305 10.20 4.05 -3.19
N SER A 306 9.05 3.65 -2.65
CA SER A 306 7.75 4.27 -2.90
C SER A 306 7.64 5.65 -2.25
N TYR A 307 8.22 5.82 -1.06
CA TYR A 307 8.30 7.11 -0.36
C TYR A 307 8.97 8.20 -1.22
N THR A 308 9.95 7.85 -2.04
CA THR A 308 10.61 8.81 -2.95
C THR A 308 9.83 9.06 -4.24
N ARG A 309 8.67 8.42 -4.45
CA ARG A 309 7.85 8.50 -5.67
C ARG A 309 6.35 8.57 -5.34
N PRO A 310 5.88 9.64 -4.68
CA PRO A 310 4.49 9.76 -4.23
C PRO A 310 3.46 9.66 -5.36
N VAL A 311 3.75 10.23 -6.54
CA VAL A 311 2.85 10.14 -7.71
C VAL A 311 2.69 8.69 -8.18
N ALA A 312 3.79 7.94 -8.27
CA ALA A 312 3.73 6.54 -8.67
C ALA A 312 2.98 5.70 -7.61
N GLN A 313 3.15 6.02 -6.33
CA GLN A 313 2.40 5.40 -5.24
C GLN A 313 0.90 5.69 -5.34
N MET A 314 0.50 6.93 -5.64
CA MET A 314 -0.90 7.27 -5.90
C MET A 314 -1.48 6.43 -7.03
N TRP A 315 -0.79 6.30 -8.17
CA TRP A 315 -1.24 5.46 -9.28
C TRP A 315 -1.41 4.00 -8.88
N MET A 316 -0.49 3.47 -8.06
CA MET A 316 -0.62 2.11 -7.55
C MET A 316 -1.79 1.96 -6.58
N ASN A 317 -2.03 2.94 -5.72
CA ASN A 317 -3.18 2.93 -4.83
C ASN A 317 -4.49 2.96 -5.62
N ASN A 318 -4.59 3.81 -6.65
CA ASN A 318 -5.75 3.87 -7.54
C ASN A 318 -6.01 2.50 -8.19
N PHE A 319 -4.94 1.85 -8.66
CA PHE A 319 -5.03 0.49 -9.18
C PHE A 319 -5.52 -0.51 -8.12
N ILE A 320 -4.94 -0.51 -6.92
CA ILE A 320 -5.37 -1.39 -5.83
C ILE A 320 -6.85 -1.17 -5.49
N VAL A 321 -7.28 0.08 -5.33
CA VAL A 321 -8.68 0.43 -5.07
C VAL A 321 -9.60 -0.06 -6.18
N SER A 322 -9.23 0.15 -7.45
CA SER A 322 -10.01 -0.35 -8.59
C SER A 322 -10.19 -1.87 -8.57
N GLN A 323 -9.18 -2.63 -8.09
CA GLN A 323 -9.29 -4.08 -7.96
C GLN A 323 -10.28 -4.49 -6.86
N PHE A 324 -10.41 -3.69 -5.80
CA PHE A 324 -11.41 -3.88 -4.74
C PHE A 324 -12.82 -3.45 -5.15
N GLU A 325 -12.97 -2.57 -6.13
CA GLU A 325 -14.29 -2.13 -6.59
C GLU A 325 -14.83 -2.98 -7.73
N GLN A 326 -13.97 -3.29 -8.71
CA GLN A 326 -14.39 -3.88 -9.99
C GLN A 326 -13.62 -5.16 -10.34
N GLY A 327 -12.53 -5.43 -9.62
CA GLY A 327 -11.62 -6.54 -9.92
C GLY A 327 -11.95 -7.86 -9.24
N SER A 328 -10.98 -8.77 -9.31
CA SER A 328 -11.09 -10.13 -8.78
C SER A 328 -11.33 -10.19 -7.25
N VAL A 329 -11.02 -9.11 -6.53
CA VAL A 329 -11.15 -9.02 -5.07
C VAL A 329 -12.38 -8.23 -4.60
N ALA A 330 -13.28 -7.84 -5.52
CA ALA A 330 -14.50 -7.09 -5.16
C ALA A 330 -15.39 -7.77 -4.11
N HIS A 331 -15.45 -9.10 -4.15
CA HIS A 331 -16.17 -9.91 -3.18
C HIS A 331 -15.68 -9.73 -1.72
N ILE A 332 -14.41 -9.34 -1.51
CA ILE A 332 -13.85 -9.02 -0.20
C ILE A 332 -14.40 -7.67 0.27
N GLY A 333 -14.41 -6.66 -0.61
CA GLY A 333 -14.98 -5.34 -0.33
C GLY A 333 -16.45 -5.43 0.07
N GLU A 334 -17.25 -6.20 -0.66
CA GLU A 334 -18.66 -6.47 -0.33
C GLU A 334 -18.83 -7.17 1.03
N ALA A 335 -17.93 -8.08 1.38
CA ALA A 335 -17.96 -8.77 2.66
C ALA A 335 -17.71 -7.79 3.82
N TYR A 336 -16.76 -6.87 3.68
CA TYR A 336 -16.52 -5.81 4.67
C TYR A 336 -17.66 -4.79 4.73
N ALA A 337 -18.21 -4.39 3.59
CA ALA A 337 -19.35 -3.47 3.51
C ALA A 337 -20.62 -4.04 4.21
N SER A 338 -20.74 -5.37 4.31
CA SER A 338 -21.87 -6.01 4.99
C SER A 338 -21.86 -5.85 6.52
N GLY A 339 -20.75 -5.41 7.13
CA GLY A 339 -20.60 -5.33 8.59
C GLY A 339 -20.56 -6.68 9.31
N SER A 340 -20.61 -7.81 8.59
CA SER A 340 -20.55 -9.15 9.18
C SER A 340 -19.11 -9.61 9.37
N ILE A 341 -18.65 -9.62 10.62
CA ILE A 341 -17.29 -10.08 11.01
C ILE A 341 -17.01 -11.48 10.46
N SER A 342 -17.97 -12.41 10.57
CA SER A 342 -17.78 -13.77 10.06
C SER A 342 -17.63 -13.83 8.53
N ARG A 343 -18.40 -13.03 7.80
CA ARG A 343 -18.35 -13.01 6.33
C ARG A 343 -17.04 -12.38 5.85
N ALA A 344 -16.63 -11.26 6.44
CA ALA A 344 -15.36 -10.59 6.14
C ALA A 344 -14.16 -11.50 6.47
N ALA A 345 -14.13 -12.10 7.67
CA ALA A 345 -13.06 -13.01 8.08
C ALA A 345 -12.93 -14.21 7.15
N TRP A 346 -14.05 -14.80 6.72
CA TRP A 346 -14.04 -15.90 5.77
C TRP A 346 -13.54 -15.48 4.38
N ALA A 347 -13.98 -14.32 3.87
CA ALA A 347 -13.53 -13.79 2.59
C ALA A 347 -12.02 -13.53 2.60
N THR A 348 -11.50 -12.86 3.65
CA THR A 348 -10.07 -12.64 3.85
C THR A 348 -9.31 -13.97 3.95
N PHE A 349 -9.78 -14.91 4.79
CA PHE A 349 -9.15 -16.22 4.93
C PHE A 349 -9.12 -16.98 3.60
N PHE A 350 -10.23 -17.02 2.86
CA PHE A 350 -10.30 -17.72 1.59
C PHE A 350 -9.32 -17.14 0.58
N ASN A 351 -9.29 -15.82 0.43
CA ASN A 351 -8.34 -15.17 -0.47
C ASN A 351 -6.89 -15.46 -0.04
N ASN A 352 -6.55 -15.19 1.21
CA ASN A 352 -5.16 -15.24 1.68
C ASN A 352 -4.63 -16.67 1.80
N PHE A 353 -5.44 -17.60 2.32
CA PHE A 353 -5.04 -19.00 2.46
C PHE A 353 -5.23 -19.80 1.18
N VAL A 354 -6.43 -19.84 0.62
CA VAL A 354 -6.72 -20.73 -0.52
C VAL A 354 -6.08 -20.18 -1.78
N LEU A 355 -6.37 -18.94 -2.15
CA LEU A 355 -5.88 -18.38 -3.42
C LEU A 355 -4.39 -18.04 -3.32
N GLN A 356 -3.99 -17.21 -2.36
CA GLN A 356 -2.61 -16.71 -2.32
C GLN A 356 -1.62 -17.77 -1.83
N THR A 357 -1.92 -18.48 -0.73
CA THR A 357 -0.95 -19.42 -0.13
C THR A 357 -0.98 -20.80 -0.80
N LEU A 358 -2.14 -21.46 -0.83
CA LEU A 358 -2.25 -22.83 -1.31
C LEU A 358 -2.07 -22.92 -2.82
N LEU A 359 -2.83 -22.13 -3.58
CA LEU A 359 -2.77 -22.17 -5.04
C LEU A 359 -1.52 -21.45 -5.55
N MET A 360 -1.37 -20.15 -5.27
CA MET A 360 -0.33 -19.35 -5.93
C MET A 360 1.08 -19.55 -5.38
N THR A 361 1.23 -19.90 -4.10
CA THR A 361 2.56 -20.13 -3.50
C THR A 361 2.92 -21.61 -3.49
N VAL A 362 2.11 -22.48 -2.88
CA VAL A 362 2.46 -23.90 -2.69
C VAL A 362 2.29 -24.69 -3.98
N LEU A 363 1.09 -24.70 -4.58
CA LEU A 363 0.78 -25.54 -5.74
C LEU A 363 1.63 -25.15 -6.95
N VAL A 364 1.74 -23.87 -7.28
CA VAL A 364 2.60 -23.42 -8.40
C VAL A 364 4.06 -23.79 -8.14
N SER A 365 4.53 -23.71 -6.87
CA SER A 365 5.88 -24.18 -6.52
C SER A 365 6.08 -25.69 -6.61
N LEU A 366 5.03 -26.50 -6.52
CA LEU A 366 5.13 -27.94 -6.76
C LEU A 366 5.33 -28.26 -8.25
N LEU A 367 4.82 -27.40 -9.14
CA LEU A 367 4.97 -27.54 -10.59
C LEU A 367 6.31 -26.99 -11.08
N LEU A 368 6.72 -25.83 -10.59
CA LEU A 368 7.97 -25.17 -10.95
C LEU A 368 8.79 -24.86 -9.69
N PRO A 369 10.05 -25.31 -9.58
CA PRO A 369 10.84 -25.12 -8.37
C PRO A 369 10.87 -23.66 -7.90
N MET A 370 10.43 -23.43 -6.66
CA MET A 370 10.53 -22.15 -5.95
C MET A 370 9.80 -20.94 -6.58
N ILE A 371 9.00 -21.10 -7.65
CA ILE A 371 8.33 -19.97 -8.32
C ILE A 371 7.37 -19.21 -7.39
N GLY A 372 6.74 -19.88 -6.44
CA GLY A 372 5.85 -19.26 -5.47
C GLY A 372 6.57 -18.31 -4.51
N ILE A 373 7.88 -18.50 -4.29
CA ILE A 373 8.70 -17.56 -3.51
C ILE A 373 8.85 -16.25 -4.30
N LEU A 374 9.13 -16.32 -5.60
CA LEU A 374 9.21 -15.14 -6.46
C LEU A 374 7.87 -14.39 -6.54
N LYS A 375 6.76 -15.12 -6.67
CA LYS A 375 5.41 -14.52 -6.62
C LYS A 375 5.15 -13.85 -5.26
N THR A 376 5.57 -14.48 -4.16
CA THR A 376 5.41 -13.92 -2.81
C THR A 376 6.26 -12.67 -2.64
N MET A 377 7.50 -12.64 -3.15
CA MET A 377 8.32 -11.43 -3.21
C MET A 377 7.61 -10.31 -3.96
N LEU A 378 7.04 -10.59 -5.14
CA LEU A 378 6.26 -9.58 -5.90
C LEU A 378 5.04 -9.08 -5.10
N SER A 379 4.38 -9.96 -4.34
CA SER A 379 3.27 -9.59 -3.47
C SER A 379 3.73 -8.66 -2.35
N PHE A 380 4.86 -8.98 -1.68
CA PHE A 380 5.46 -8.12 -0.65
C PHE A 380 5.92 -6.78 -1.24
N SER A 381 6.44 -6.76 -2.47
CA SER A 381 6.79 -5.53 -3.19
C SER A 381 5.56 -4.65 -3.42
N LEU A 382 4.47 -5.23 -3.93
CA LEU A 382 3.24 -4.50 -4.23
C LEU A 382 2.62 -3.91 -2.97
N VAL A 383 2.51 -4.71 -1.90
CA VAL A 383 1.96 -4.26 -0.62
C VAL A 383 2.89 -3.20 -0.01
N GLY A 384 4.21 -3.42 -0.01
CA GLY A 384 5.18 -2.44 0.50
C GLY A 384 5.11 -1.10 -0.23
N PHE A 385 4.90 -1.14 -1.55
CA PHE A 385 4.74 0.05 -2.37
C PHE A 385 3.46 0.83 -2.06
N GLY A 386 2.31 0.15 -1.96
CA GLY A 386 1.03 0.80 -1.63
C GLY A 386 0.96 1.31 -0.18
N MET A 387 1.59 0.59 0.75
CA MET A 387 1.52 0.81 2.19
C MET A 387 2.53 1.81 2.76
N VAL A 388 3.27 2.54 1.93
CA VAL A 388 4.13 3.63 2.44
C VAL A 388 3.27 4.72 3.09
N PRO A 389 3.59 5.23 4.30
CA PRO A 389 2.89 6.32 4.98
C PRO A 389 3.16 7.69 4.33
N SER A 390 2.96 7.82 3.02
CA SER A 390 3.18 9.07 2.26
C SER A 390 2.06 10.09 2.44
N TRP A 391 0.88 9.66 2.86
CA TRP A 391 -0.32 10.49 3.02
C TRP A 391 -0.75 10.55 4.47
N ALA A 392 -1.24 11.72 4.87
CA ALA A 392 -1.66 12.02 6.21
C ALA A 392 -2.91 11.22 6.58
N GLY A 393 -2.99 10.78 7.82
CA GLY A 393 -4.06 9.92 8.33
C GLY A 393 -3.81 8.42 8.12
N MET A 394 -2.89 8.02 7.25
CA MET A 394 -2.59 6.59 7.04
C MET A 394 -1.93 5.94 8.26
N THR A 395 -1.19 6.69 9.07
CA THR A 395 -0.57 6.15 10.29
C THR A 395 -1.62 5.62 11.27
N GLY A 396 -2.78 6.28 11.36
CA GLY A 396 -3.89 5.80 12.18
C GLY A 396 -4.37 4.42 11.74
N LEU A 397 -4.54 4.22 10.44
CA LEU A 397 -4.93 2.92 9.86
C LEU A 397 -3.90 1.82 10.16
N TYR A 398 -2.61 2.17 10.14
CA TYR A 398 -1.52 1.21 10.39
C TYR A 398 -1.42 0.75 11.83
N THR A 399 -1.97 1.48 12.79
CA THR A 399 -2.00 1.05 14.19
C THR A 399 -2.62 -0.34 14.34
N PHE A 400 -3.80 -0.55 13.77
CA PHE A 400 -4.48 -1.85 13.83
C PHE A 400 -3.99 -2.80 12.75
N HIS A 401 -3.79 -2.30 11.53
CA HIS A 401 -3.45 -3.13 10.38
C HIS A 401 -2.04 -3.74 10.49
N SER A 402 -1.11 -3.10 11.21
CA SER A 402 0.25 -3.63 11.43
C SER A 402 0.29 -5.03 12.05
N ILE A 403 -0.65 -5.34 12.96
CA ILE A 403 -0.74 -6.66 13.59
C ILE A 403 -1.24 -7.69 12.58
N THR A 404 -2.30 -7.37 11.84
CA THR A 404 -2.80 -8.25 10.76
C THR A 404 -1.71 -8.54 9.75
N LEU A 405 -1.05 -7.50 9.23
CA LEU A 405 0.02 -7.64 8.24
C LEU A 405 1.14 -8.55 8.73
N THR A 406 1.53 -8.38 9.99
CA THR A 406 2.56 -9.23 10.60
C THR A 406 2.12 -10.68 10.65
N LEU A 407 0.88 -10.97 11.06
CA LEU A 407 0.35 -12.35 11.08
C LEU A 407 0.31 -12.96 9.67
N GLU A 408 -0.11 -12.19 8.67
CA GLU A 408 -0.19 -12.65 7.28
C GLU A 408 1.20 -12.88 6.67
N PHE A 409 2.10 -11.91 6.84
CA PHE A 409 3.45 -12.01 6.32
C PHE A 409 4.22 -13.17 6.93
N GLU A 410 4.09 -13.39 8.24
CA GLU A 410 4.70 -14.55 8.89
C GLU A 410 4.14 -15.87 8.35
N ALA A 411 2.84 -15.95 8.05
CA ALA A 411 2.26 -17.14 7.43
C ALA A 411 2.81 -17.39 6.02
N TYR A 412 2.96 -16.33 5.21
CA TYR A 412 3.54 -16.43 3.88
C TYR A 412 5.03 -16.79 3.92
N ILE A 413 5.81 -16.15 4.78
CA ILE A 413 7.24 -16.46 5.00
C ILE A 413 7.38 -17.93 5.41
N PHE A 414 6.54 -18.41 6.31
CA PHE A 414 6.55 -19.80 6.76
C PHE A 414 6.23 -20.78 5.64
N ALA A 415 5.24 -20.48 4.79
CA ALA A 415 4.93 -21.27 3.61
C ALA A 415 6.12 -21.31 2.62
N CYS A 416 6.77 -20.16 2.36
CA CYS A 416 7.96 -20.08 1.51
C CYS A 416 9.14 -20.88 2.07
N ILE A 417 9.35 -20.90 3.38
CA ILE A 417 10.36 -21.76 4.04
C ILE A 417 10.07 -23.24 3.78
N CYS A 418 8.82 -23.66 3.91
CA CYS A 418 8.43 -25.06 3.66
C CYS A 418 8.63 -25.45 2.18
N VAL A 419 8.31 -24.56 1.25
CA VAL A 419 8.56 -24.74 -0.19
C VAL A 419 10.06 -24.84 -0.48
N ALA A 420 10.87 -23.93 0.06
CA ALA A 420 12.31 -23.93 -0.14
C ALA A 420 12.95 -25.21 0.43
N TYR A 421 12.51 -25.62 1.63
CA TYR A 421 12.94 -26.87 2.26
C TYR A 421 12.57 -28.10 1.43
N PHE A 422 11.34 -28.14 0.89
CA PHE A 422 10.87 -29.24 0.06
C PHE A 422 11.82 -29.49 -1.11
N TRP A 423 12.07 -28.44 -1.91
CA TRP A 423 12.95 -28.55 -3.08
C TRP A 423 14.41 -28.79 -2.71
N GLY A 424 14.94 -28.12 -1.69
CA GLY A 424 16.31 -28.35 -1.20
C GLY A 424 16.55 -29.81 -0.83
N ASN A 425 15.60 -30.43 -0.12
CA ASN A 425 15.68 -31.85 0.21
C ASN A 425 15.53 -32.79 -0.99
N LEU A 426 14.71 -32.45 -1.99
CA LEU A 426 14.60 -33.27 -3.20
C LEU A 426 15.92 -33.31 -3.96
N VAL A 427 16.60 -32.17 -4.07
CA VAL A 427 17.94 -32.09 -4.69
C VAL A 427 18.94 -32.94 -3.93
N VAL A 428 18.98 -32.82 -2.60
CA VAL A 428 19.86 -33.65 -1.75
C VAL A 428 19.54 -35.14 -1.89
N GLY A 429 18.27 -35.53 -1.88
CA GLY A 429 17.84 -36.91 -2.05
C GLY A 429 18.18 -37.47 -3.43
N ALA A 430 18.09 -36.66 -4.49
CA ALA A 430 18.51 -37.05 -5.84
C ALA A 430 20.02 -37.30 -5.92
N ILE A 431 20.82 -36.43 -5.30
CA ILE A 431 22.30 -36.57 -5.24
C ILE A 431 22.69 -37.83 -4.46
N ASN A 432 22.03 -38.09 -3.33
CA ASN A 432 22.33 -39.21 -2.45
C ASN A 432 21.68 -40.55 -2.88
N LYS A 433 20.87 -40.55 -3.94
CA LYS A 433 20.08 -41.69 -4.43
C LYS A 433 18.98 -42.20 -3.49
N ASP A 434 18.56 -41.37 -2.53
CA ASP A 434 17.47 -41.64 -1.56
C ASP A 434 16.22 -40.77 -1.82
N PHE A 435 15.92 -40.51 -3.09
CA PHE A 435 14.88 -39.56 -3.50
C PHE A 435 13.50 -39.83 -2.84
N SER A 436 13.08 -41.09 -2.76
CA SER A 436 11.76 -41.45 -2.22
C SER A 436 11.61 -41.09 -0.73
N GLU A 437 12.68 -41.25 0.06
CA GLU A 437 12.63 -40.94 1.49
C GLU A 437 12.56 -39.42 1.70
N HIS A 438 13.42 -38.68 1.00
CA HIS A 438 13.43 -37.22 1.02
C HIS A 438 12.11 -36.64 0.51
N PHE A 439 11.55 -37.18 -0.56
CA PHE A 439 10.25 -36.76 -1.09
C PHE A 439 9.13 -36.95 -0.06
N ARG A 440 9.05 -38.13 0.56
CA ARG A 440 8.05 -38.44 1.59
C ARG A 440 8.17 -37.49 2.78
N ARG A 441 9.38 -37.34 3.31
CA ARG A 441 9.65 -36.46 4.47
C ARG A 441 9.30 -35.00 4.16
N SER A 442 9.76 -34.49 3.02
CA SER A 442 9.50 -33.12 2.59
C SER A 442 8.02 -32.86 2.31
N SER A 443 7.31 -33.83 1.74
CA SER A 443 5.85 -33.70 1.50
C SER A 443 5.09 -33.58 2.81
N TYR A 444 5.44 -34.38 3.83
CA TYR A 444 4.85 -34.26 5.16
C TYR A 444 5.15 -32.91 5.81
N THR A 445 6.40 -32.41 5.70
CA THR A 445 6.74 -31.06 6.16
C THR A 445 5.93 -29.99 5.43
N LEU A 446 5.79 -30.08 4.11
CA LEU A 446 5.05 -29.11 3.32
C LEU A 446 3.56 -29.08 3.72
N LEU A 447 2.91 -30.24 3.78
CA LEU A 447 1.51 -30.36 4.23
C LEU A 447 1.31 -29.83 5.66
N SER A 448 2.21 -30.22 6.57
CA SER A 448 2.25 -29.73 7.94
C SER A 448 2.36 -28.21 8.00
N GLY A 449 3.19 -27.63 7.13
CA GLY A 449 3.44 -26.21 7.12
C GLY A 449 2.34 -25.40 6.46
N THR A 450 1.74 -25.92 5.40
CA THR A 450 0.52 -25.34 4.80
C THR A 450 -0.63 -25.32 5.80
N LEU A 451 -0.81 -26.39 6.59
CA LEU A 451 -1.82 -26.41 7.65
C LEU A 451 -1.57 -25.33 8.70
N LEU A 452 -0.32 -25.17 9.16
CA LEU A 452 0.03 -24.12 10.13
C LEU A 452 -0.21 -22.71 9.56
N ALA A 453 0.22 -22.45 8.32
CA ALA A 453 -0.02 -21.17 7.65
C ALA A 453 -1.53 -20.87 7.53
N GLY A 454 -2.36 -21.88 7.23
CA GLY A 454 -3.82 -21.73 7.23
C GLY A 454 -4.38 -21.34 8.60
N ILE A 455 -3.90 -21.95 9.68
CA ILE A 455 -4.30 -21.57 11.05
C ILE A 455 -3.92 -20.11 11.33
N MET A 456 -2.69 -19.70 10.98
CA MET A 456 -2.23 -18.32 11.18
C MET A 456 -3.09 -17.32 10.41
N LEU A 457 -3.39 -17.60 9.14
CA LEU A 457 -4.22 -16.74 8.29
C LEU A 457 -5.68 -16.70 8.72
N ALA A 458 -6.21 -17.76 9.33
CA ALA A 458 -7.54 -17.74 9.92
C ALA A 458 -7.59 -16.77 11.12
N PHE A 459 -6.56 -16.77 11.98
CA PHE A 459 -6.45 -15.79 13.06
C PHE A 459 -6.28 -14.37 12.53
N ALA A 460 -5.45 -14.17 11.50
CA ALA A 460 -5.27 -12.87 10.86
C ALA A 460 -6.59 -12.33 10.29
N GLY A 461 -7.33 -13.14 9.53
CA GLY A 461 -8.61 -12.74 8.94
C GLY A 461 -9.69 -12.43 9.98
N ILE A 462 -9.75 -13.18 11.09
CA ILE A 462 -10.66 -12.86 12.20
C ILE A 462 -10.27 -11.52 12.84
N TYR A 463 -8.99 -11.33 13.15
CA TYR A 463 -8.50 -10.11 13.78
C TYR A 463 -8.73 -8.88 12.88
N GLU A 464 -8.47 -8.99 11.59
CA GLU A 464 -8.71 -7.94 10.60
C GLU A 464 -10.20 -7.57 10.53
N ALA A 465 -11.07 -8.57 10.38
CA ALA A 465 -12.51 -8.36 10.31
C ALA A 465 -13.05 -7.67 11.57
N VAL A 466 -12.62 -8.11 12.76
CA VAL A 466 -13.02 -7.50 14.03
C VAL A 466 -12.55 -6.05 14.11
N THR A 467 -11.28 -5.78 13.82
CA THR A 467 -10.72 -4.43 13.98
C THR A 467 -11.29 -3.44 12.96
N LEU A 468 -11.40 -3.81 11.69
CA LEU A 468 -11.91 -2.91 10.65
C LEU A 468 -13.41 -2.63 10.78
N ILE A 469 -14.22 -3.62 11.18
CA ILE A 469 -15.66 -3.41 11.34
C ILE A 469 -15.95 -2.61 12.62
N LEU A 470 -15.29 -2.93 13.74
CA LEU A 470 -15.50 -2.19 14.99
C LEU A 470 -14.89 -0.79 14.96
N ALA A 471 -13.86 -0.54 14.16
CA ALA A 471 -13.31 0.81 14.00
C ALA A 471 -14.21 1.74 13.14
N ARG A 472 -15.17 1.17 12.39
CA ARG A 472 -16.15 1.92 11.59
C ARG A 472 -17.46 2.20 12.32
N SER A 473 -17.77 1.41 13.36
CA SER A 473 -18.98 1.54 14.19
C SER A 473 -18.75 2.52 15.34
#